data_AF-A0A846GL19-F1
#
_entry.id   AF-A0A846GL19-F1
#
_cell.length_a   1.000
_cell.length_b   1.000
_cell.length_c   1.000
_cell.angle_alpha   90.00
_cell.angle_beta   90.00
_cell.angle_gamma   90.00
#
_symmetry.space_group_name_H-M   'P 1'
#
loop_
_entity.id
_entity.type
_entity.pdbx_description
1 polymer ?
#
loop_
_entity_poly.entity_id
_entity_poly.type
_entity_poly.pdbx_seq_one_letter_code
_entity_poly.pdbx_strand_id
1 'polypeptide(L)'
;MDLHKSKTILLSTILLAYLSLNACNEQQTPPPDTSTSSPSPITEVEISPTPTQTQTTPKQRNVKVFLPKQPQSNQDFSYVEPVVRSTTSRAVATFAIEQLIIGPTKAETKIGFTEALQLKGQSNCGKDFTLSIAAETATLKFCRAIPSPGVGYDARATSAIESTLKQFSTIKSVVILNKDGNCFGDLSGENLCLKTGSKGERLSTKSKIAINGIGPITVGMTLEEASQAGKVKLLPEDASSRRDYGCLISQPEGIENLWFMAIEGKIARVDTRSPQISTISGIKVGDKLEKVMSVYGNKIELEPHQYVPGGKYATFVPTDTSDKNYRVIFETNPEGKVTSFRAGKLPEVAYVEGCS
;
A
#
# COMPACT_ATOMS: atom_id res chain seq x y z
N MET A 1 -12.28 65.15 -19.84
CA MET A 1 -10.97 64.95 -19.18
C MET A 1 -10.62 63.47 -19.35
N ASP A 2 -10.44 62.96 -20.57
CA ASP A 2 -9.35 63.25 -21.52
C ASP A 2 -7.97 62.99 -20.89
N LEU A 3 -7.00 62.34 -21.51
CA LEU A 3 -6.86 61.61 -22.77
C LEU A 3 -5.35 61.28 -22.82
N HIS A 4 -4.94 60.08 -23.24
CA HIS A 4 -3.82 59.77 -24.16
C HIS A 4 -3.43 58.29 -23.98
N LYS A 5 -3.72 57.37 -24.94
CA LYS A 5 -3.05 57.13 -26.26
C LYS A 5 -1.54 56.86 -26.07
N SER A 6 -0.89 55.88 -26.69
CA SER A 6 -1.04 55.26 -28.02
C SER A 6 -0.01 54.09 -28.12
N LYS A 7 -0.30 52.94 -28.76
CA LYS A 7 0.18 52.50 -30.11
C LYS A 7 1.71 52.20 -30.21
N THR A 8 2.30 51.21 -30.91
CA THR A 8 1.89 50.35 -32.05
C THR A 8 3.12 49.54 -32.53
N ILE A 9 2.91 48.26 -32.93
CA ILE A 9 3.50 47.46 -34.06
C ILE A 9 5.03 47.43 -34.30
N LEU A 10 5.60 46.23 -34.47
CA LEU A 10 6.38 45.87 -35.69
C LEU A 10 6.49 44.35 -35.91
N LEU A 11 5.95 43.90 -37.07
CA LEU A 11 6.25 42.64 -37.74
C LEU A 11 7.70 42.64 -38.23
N SER A 12 8.36 41.47 -38.28
CA SER A 12 9.28 41.20 -39.38
C SER A 12 9.33 39.71 -39.73
N THR A 13 8.75 39.39 -40.88
CA THR A 13 8.94 38.19 -41.68
C THR A 13 10.36 38.18 -42.28
N ILE A 14 11.06 37.05 -42.23
CA ILE A 14 12.11 36.73 -43.24
C ILE A 14 11.86 35.32 -43.77
N LEU A 15 11.52 35.32 -45.05
CA LEU A 15 11.47 34.22 -45.99
C LEU A 15 12.89 33.99 -46.54
N LEU A 16 13.39 32.75 -46.53
CA LEU A 16 14.41 32.33 -47.48
C LEU A 16 14.17 30.88 -47.88
N ALA A 17 13.82 30.72 -49.16
CA ALA A 17 13.73 29.48 -49.91
C ALA A 17 15.00 29.35 -50.77
N TYR A 18 15.55 28.13 -50.87
CA TYR A 18 16.34 27.59 -51.99
C TYR A 18 16.33 26.04 -51.77
N LEU A 19 15.63 25.19 -52.55
CA LEU A 19 15.88 24.70 -53.93
C LEU A 19 17.36 24.29 -54.13
N SER A 20 17.76 23.10 -54.62
CA SER A 20 17.11 21.87 -55.12
C SER A 20 18.21 20.88 -55.58
N LEU A 21 17.78 19.64 -55.94
CA LEU A 21 18.36 18.69 -56.93
C LEU A 21 19.04 17.40 -56.45
N ASN A 22 18.32 16.31 -56.75
CA ASN A 22 18.71 15.08 -57.48
C ASN A 22 19.83 14.17 -56.95
N ALA A 23 19.50 12.91 -56.70
CA ALA A 23 19.66 11.83 -57.69
C ALA A 23 19.05 10.51 -57.19
N CYS A 24 18.36 9.82 -58.11
CA CYS A 24 17.96 8.42 -57.98
C CYS A 24 19.20 7.51 -57.91
N ASN A 25 19.12 6.39 -57.19
CA ASN A 25 19.71 5.16 -57.71
C ASN A 25 18.97 3.92 -57.21
N GLU A 26 18.47 3.15 -58.17
CA GLU A 26 17.90 1.81 -58.04
C GLU A 26 18.99 0.76 -57.79
N GLN A 27 18.53 -0.34 -57.18
CA GLN A 27 18.95 -1.75 -57.38
C GLN A 27 20.43 -2.13 -57.26
N GLN A 28 20.72 -3.03 -56.32
CA GLN A 28 21.12 -4.40 -56.67
C GLN A 28 21.21 -5.34 -55.45
N THR A 29 20.41 -6.41 -55.51
CA THR A 29 20.62 -7.68 -54.82
C THR A 29 21.90 -8.37 -55.34
N PRO A 30 22.72 -9.00 -54.48
CA PRO A 30 23.71 -9.96 -54.94
C PRO A 30 23.10 -11.37 -55.12
N PRO A 31 23.65 -12.21 -56.03
CA PRO A 31 23.15 -13.52 -56.40
C PRO A 31 23.69 -14.65 -55.50
N PRO A 32 23.25 -15.91 -55.72
CA PRO A 32 23.60 -17.06 -54.89
C PRO A 32 24.94 -17.68 -55.34
N ASP A 33 25.83 -17.94 -54.40
CA ASP A 33 27.02 -18.77 -54.67
C ASP A 33 26.64 -20.25 -54.64
N THR A 34 26.67 -20.85 -55.83
CA THR A 34 26.69 -22.28 -56.06
C THR A 34 28.04 -22.60 -56.71
N SER A 35 28.87 -23.41 -56.06
CA SER A 35 30.04 -24.06 -56.67
C SER A 35 30.42 -25.33 -55.90
N THR A 36 29.94 -26.45 -56.44
CA THR A 36 30.56 -27.79 -56.52
C THR A 36 32.09 -27.69 -56.76
N SER A 37 33.02 -28.60 -56.42
CA SER A 37 33.11 -30.05 -56.09
C SER A 37 34.63 -30.29 -55.83
N SER A 38 35.12 -31.11 -54.89
CA SER A 38 35.47 -32.54 -55.06
C SER A 38 36.51 -32.97 -53.99
N PRO A 39 36.76 -34.28 -53.77
CA PRO A 39 36.83 -34.89 -52.43
C PRO A 39 38.23 -35.32 -51.97
N SER A 40 38.40 -35.56 -50.65
CA SER A 40 39.40 -36.45 -50.01
C SER A 40 39.11 -36.57 -48.50
N PRO A 41 39.58 -37.60 -47.78
CA PRO A 41 39.04 -38.95 -47.70
C PRO A 41 38.23 -39.16 -46.40
N ILE A 42 37.35 -40.15 -46.47
CA ILE A 42 36.51 -40.68 -45.39
C ILE A 42 37.37 -41.03 -44.17
N THR A 43 37.17 -40.31 -43.07
CA THR A 43 37.53 -40.82 -41.73
C THR A 43 36.22 -41.15 -41.03
N GLU A 44 35.98 -42.43 -40.91
CA GLU A 44 34.90 -43.03 -40.14
C GLU A 44 35.10 -42.64 -38.67
N VAL A 45 34.32 -41.66 -38.19
CA VAL A 45 34.22 -41.34 -36.76
C VAL A 45 32.82 -41.71 -36.33
N GLU A 46 32.79 -42.84 -35.64
CA GLU A 46 31.76 -43.36 -34.75
C GLU A 46 30.67 -42.34 -34.37
N ILE A 47 29.46 -42.62 -34.83
CA ILE A 47 28.23 -41.86 -34.53
C ILE A 47 27.95 -42.03 -33.04
N SER A 48 28.46 -41.12 -32.22
CA SER A 48 27.98 -40.96 -30.85
C SER A 48 26.50 -40.54 -30.92
N PRO A 49 25.58 -41.23 -30.23
CA PRO A 49 24.17 -40.89 -30.30
C PRO A 49 23.96 -39.46 -29.82
N THR A 50 23.44 -38.61 -30.71
CA THR A 50 22.82 -37.33 -30.39
C THR A 50 22.02 -37.50 -29.10
N PRO A 51 22.29 -36.73 -28.02
CA PRO A 51 21.46 -36.81 -26.84
C PRO A 51 20.04 -36.44 -27.26
N THR A 52 19.16 -37.43 -27.24
CA THR A 52 17.72 -37.29 -27.40
C THR A 52 17.27 -36.11 -26.55
N GLN A 53 17.02 -34.97 -27.19
CA GLN A 53 16.35 -33.86 -26.55
C GLN A 53 15.00 -34.40 -26.12
N THR A 54 14.89 -34.71 -24.83
CA THR A 54 13.62 -35.06 -24.22
C THR A 54 12.78 -33.80 -24.35
N GLN A 55 11.86 -33.79 -25.32
CA GLN A 55 10.80 -32.79 -25.39
C GLN A 55 9.95 -32.97 -24.13
N THR A 56 10.37 -32.32 -23.05
CA THR A 56 9.59 -32.25 -21.82
C THR A 56 8.46 -31.28 -22.11
N THR A 57 7.26 -31.82 -22.34
CA THR A 57 6.04 -31.01 -22.45
C THR A 57 5.99 -30.05 -21.25
N PRO A 58 5.96 -28.72 -21.46
CA PRO A 58 6.01 -27.77 -20.37
C PRO A 58 4.84 -28.00 -19.41
N LYS A 59 5.14 -28.36 -18.15
CA LYS A 59 4.11 -28.61 -17.13
C LYS A 59 3.25 -27.36 -16.93
N GLN A 60 1.97 -27.45 -17.28
CA GLN A 60 0.98 -26.39 -17.05
C GLN A 60 0.75 -26.15 -15.55
N ARG A 61 0.58 -24.89 -15.17
CA ARG A 61 0.40 -24.41 -13.80
C ARG A 61 -0.81 -23.50 -13.75
N ASN A 62 -1.58 -23.61 -12.68
CA ASN A 62 -2.71 -22.73 -12.40
C ASN A 62 -2.33 -21.75 -11.29
N VAL A 63 -2.71 -20.50 -11.47
CA VAL A 63 -2.43 -19.39 -10.56
C VAL A 63 -3.72 -18.61 -10.35
N LYS A 64 -4.00 -18.19 -9.11
CA LYS A 64 -5.15 -17.32 -8.82
C LYS A 64 -4.74 -15.86 -9.04
N VAL A 65 -5.58 -15.09 -9.70
CA VAL A 65 -5.44 -13.64 -9.81
C VAL A 65 -6.64 -13.04 -9.11
N PHE A 66 -6.42 -12.21 -8.10
CA PHE A 66 -7.51 -11.69 -7.29
C PHE A 66 -7.94 -10.34 -7.83
N LEU A 67 -9.19 -10.25 -8.27
CA LEU A 67 -9.76 -9.05 -8.91
C LEU A 67 -10.89 -8.47 -8.04
N PRO A 68 -11.04 -7.15 -7.97
CA PRO A 68 -12.21 -6.53 -7.36
C PRO A 68 -13.49 -6.95 -8.07
N LYS A 69 -14.55 -7.16 -7.30
CA LYS A 69 -15.86 -7.59 -7.80
C LYS A 69 -16.98 -6.74 -7.21
N GLN A 70 -17.81 -6.20 -8.08
CA GLN A 70 -18.93 -5.35 -7.72
C GLN A 70 -20.19 -6.17 -7.40
N PRO A 71 -21.03 -5.66 -6.47
CA PRO A 71 -20.89 -4.39 -5.74
C PRO A 71 -19.99 -4.46 -4.49
N GLN A 72 -19.55 -5.64 -4.06
CA GLN A 72 -18.87 -5.86 -2.78
C GLN A 72 -17.62 -4.98 -2.62
N SER A 73 -16.76 -4.92 -3.64
CA SER A 73 -15.55 -4.11 -3.62
C SER A 73 -15.80 -2.59 -3.60
N ASN A 74 -17.05 -2.14 -3.73
CA ASN A 74 -17.41 -0.73 -3.53
C ASN A 74 -17.66 -0.39 -2.06
N GLN A 75 -17.99 -1.38 -1.23
CA GLN A 75 -18.26 -1.22 0.20
C GLN A 75 -17.09 -1.68 1.06
N ASP A 76 -16.39 -2.73 0.62
CA ASP A 76 -15.19 -3.27 1.26
C ASP A 76 -14.05 -3.28 0.23
N PHE A 77 -13.13 -2.32 0.34
CA PHE A 77 -12.00 -2.21 -0.60
C PHE A 77 -11.01 -3.36 -0.48
N SER A 78 -11.08 -4.14 0.61
CA SER A 78 -10.29 -5.36 0.77
C SER A 78 -10.87 -6.57 0.06
N TYR A 79 -12.16 -6.51 -0.30
CA TYR A 79 -12.84 -7.61 -0.97
C TYR A 79 -12.35 -7.78 -2.41
N VAL A 80 -11.82 -8.97 -2.70
CA VAL A 80 -11.40 -9.42 -4.04
C VAL A 80 -11.73 -10.89 -4.20
N GLU A 81 -12.09 -11.31 -5.41
CA GLU A 81 -12.37 -12.71 -5.73
C GLU A 81 -11.29 -13.28 -6.68
N PRO A 82 -10.90 -14.56 -6.52
CA PRO A 82 -9.91 -15.18 -7.37
C PRO A 82 -10.50 -15.59 -8.72
N VAL A 83 -9.80 -15.26 -9.80
CA VAL A 83 -9.97 -15.87 -11.12
C VAL A 83 -8.74 -16.71 -11.45
N VAL A 84 -8.94 -17.90 -12.02
CA VAL A 84 -7.83 -18.81 -12.32
C VAL A 84 -7.23 -18.45 -13.69
N ARG A 85 -5.90 -18.42 -13.75
CA ARG A 85 -5.11 -18.26 -14.98
C ARG A 85 -4.12 -19.42 -15.11
N SER A 86 -3.82 -19.82 -16.34
CA SER A 86 -2.90 -20.92 -16.65
C SER A 86 -1.63 -20.42 -17.29
N THR A 87 -0.49 -21.01 -16.92
CA THR A 87 0.81 -20.70 -17.52
C THR A 87 1.71 -21.93 -17.56
N THR A 88 2.65 -21.97 -18.51
CA THR A 88 3.77 -22.91 -18.54
C THR A 88 5.03 -22.33 -17.90
N SER A 89 5.05 -21.01 -17.62
CA SER A 89 6.17 -20.32 -16.99
C SER A 89 6.41 -20.82 -15.57
N ARG A 90 7.69 -20.92 -15.18
CA ARG A 90 8.08 -21.17 -13.79
C ARG A 90 7.98 -19.91 -12.93
N ALA A 91 8.00 -18.71 -13.53
CA ALA A 91 7.88 -17.43 -12.85
C ALA A 91 6.40 -17.09 -12.54
N VAL A 92 5.74 -17.95 -11.77
CA VAL A 92 4.29 -17.90 -11.53
C VAL A 92 3.82 -16.61 -10.83
N ALA A 93 4.64 -16.02 -9.95
CA ALA A 93 4.31 -14.76 -9.29
C ALA A 93 4.35 -13.57 -10.25
N THR A 94 5.36 -13.51 -11.12
CA THR A 94 5.45 -12.51 -12.20
C THR A 94 4.26 -12.64 -13.14
N PHE A 95 3.96 -13.86 -13.59
CA PHE A 95 2.79 -14.14 -14.43
C PHE A 95 1.48 -13.69 -13.77
N ALA A 96 1.32 -13.90 -12.46
CA ALA A 96 0.13 -13.48 -11.74
C ALA A 96 -0.09 -11.96 -11.79
N ILE A 97 0.98 -11.17 -11.60
CA ILE A 97 0.92 -9.71 -11.67
C ILE A 97 0.70 -9.22 -13.10
N GLU A 98 1.30 -9.86 -14.11
CA GLU A 98 1.02 -9.56 -15.53
C GLU A 98 -0.48 -9.74 -15.84
N GLN A 99 -1.08 -10.85 -15.39
CA GLN A 99 -2.51 -11.09 -15.57
C GLN A 99 -3.38 -10.13 -14.76
N LEU A 100 -2.90 -9.66 -13.60
CA LEU A 100 -3.59 -8.65 -12.80
C LEU A 100 -3.63 -7.29 -13.53
N ILE A 101 -2.54 -6.91 -14.20
CA ILE A 101 -2.45 -5.71 -15.03
C ILE A 101 -3.35 -5.82 -16.27
N ILE A 102 -3.40 -7.00 -16.89
CA ILE A 102 -4.31 -7.27 -18.03
C ILE A 102 -5.78 -7.14 -17.62
N GLY A 103 -6.11 -7.51 -16.38
CA GLY A 103 -7.44 -7.36 -15.81
C GLY A 103 -8.43 -8.49 -16.17
N PRO A 104 -9.72 -8.29 -15.87
CA PRO A 104 -10.77 -9.26 -16.16
C PRO A 104 -11.02 -9.42 -17.67
N THR A 105 -11.41 -10.62 -18.07
CA THR A 105 -11.94 -10.90 -19.40
C THR A 105 -13.33 -10.27 -19.60
N LYS A 106 -13.78 -10.15 -20.84
CA LYS A 106 -15.15 -9.67 -21.17
C LYS A 106 -16.26 -10.53 -20.54
N ALA A 107 -16.00 -11.80 -20.24
CA ALA A 107 -16.97 -12.66 -19.56
C ALA A 107 -17.00 -12.39 -18.05
N GLU A 108 -15.82 -12.17 -17.45
CA GLU A 108 -15.67 -11.84 -16.04
C GLU A 108 -16.27 -10.46 -15.71
N THR A 109 -16.12 -9.48 -16.60
CA THR A 109 -16.74 -8.16 -16.41
C THR A 109 -18.27 -8.21 -16.39
N LYS A 110 -18.89 -9.09 -17.20
CA LYS A 110 -20.36 -9.28 -17.19
C LYS A 110 -20.89 -9.81 -15.87
N ILE A 111 -20.06 -10.48 -15.07
CA ILE A 111 -20.42 -11.01 -13.76
C ILE A 111 -19.84 -10.16 -12.61
N GLY A 112 -19.43 -8.93 -12.91
CA GLY A 112 -19.09 -7.90 -11.93
C GLY A 112 -17.61 -7.75 -11.60
N PHE A 113 -16.70 -8.51 -12.20
CA PHE A 113 -15.26 -8.27 -12.01
C PHE A 113 -14.83 -6.96 -12.68
N THR A 114 -13.95 -6.24 -12.01
CA THR A 114 -13.43 -4.95 -12.48
C THR A 114 -11.91 -4.94 -12.46
N GLU A 115 -11.31 -4.01 -13.21
CA GLU A 115 -9.86 -3.84 -13.25
C GLU A 115 -9.32 -3.44 -11.88
N ALA A 116 -8.23 -4.11 -11.46
CA ALA A 116 -7.55 -3.80 -10.21
C ALA A 116 -6.62 -2.58 -10.32
N LEU A 117 -5.96 -2.42 -11.46
CA LEU A 117 -5.03 -1.32 -11.72
C LEU A 117 -4.97 -0.96 -13.21
N GLN A 118 -4.57 0.28 -13.50
CA GLN A 118 -4.38 0.81 -14.85
C GLN A 118 -3.01 1.47 -14.93
N LEU A 119 -2.20 1.05 -15.89
CA LEU A 119 -0.88 1.65 -16.14
C LEU A 119 -0.98 2.73 -17.22
N LYS A 120 -0.27 3.86 -17.03
CA LYS A 120 -0.19 4.96 -17.99
C LYS A 120 1.26 5.38 -18.25
N GLY A 121 1.46 6.02 -19.40
CA GLY A 121 2.75 6.57 -19.81
C GLY A 121 3.78 5.52 -20.19
N GLN A 122 5.01 5.97 -20.45
CA GLN A 122 6.15 5.12 -20.82
C GLN A 122 6.75 4.42 -19.59
N SER A 123 7.41 3.28 -19.82
CA SER A 123 8.19 2.59 -18.80
C SER A 123 9.55 3.25 -18.56
N ASN A 124 10.03 3.28 -17.31
CA ASN A 124 11.40 3.67 -16.98
C ASN A 124 12.37 2.47 -16.82
N CYS A 125 11.91 1.24 -17.07
CA CYS A 125 12.74 0.02 -16.91
C CYS A 125 12.58 -0.98 -18.06
N GLY A 126 11.91 -0.60 -19.17
CA GLY A 126 11.65 -1.47 -20.32
C GLY A 126 10.56 -2.53 -20.12
N LYS A 127 9.97 -2.62 -18.92
CA LYS A 127 8.85 -3.51 -18.55
C LYS A 127 7.75 -2.73 -17.82
N ASP A 128 6.60 -3.34 -17.56
CA ASP A 128 5.55 -2.67 -16.78
C ASP A 128 5.91 -2.57 -15.28
N PHE A 129 6.68 -3.53 -14.75
CA PHE A 129 7.12 -3.59 -13.36
C PHE A 129 8.39 -4.46 -13.19
N THR A 130 8.99 -4.39 -12.01
CA THR A 130 9.98 -5.35 -11.49
C THR A 130 9.45 -6.01 -10.22
N LEU A 131 9.72 -7.31 -10.05
CA LEU A 131 9.33 -8.07 -8.86
C LEU A 131 10.55 -8.82 -8.32
N SER A 132 10.88 -8.58 -7.06
CA SER A 132 11.94 -9.31 -6.33
C SER A 132 11.37 -9.94 -5.07
N ILE A 133 11.78 -11.17 -4.75
CA ILE A 133 11.35 -11.87 -3.55
C ILE A 133 12.59 -12.19 -2.72
N ALA A 134 12.65 -11.65 -1.51
CA ALA A 134 13.74 -11.87 -0.56
C ALA A 134 13.17 -11.88 0.86
N ALA A 135 13.69 -12.76 1.74
CA ALA A 135 13.26 -12.85 3.14
C ALA A 135 11.72 -12.88 3.33
N GLU A 136 11.05 -13.78 2.61
CA GLU A 136 9.57 -13.90 2.59
C GLU A 136 8.79 -12.66 2.13
N THR A 137 9.47 -11.62 1.62
CA THR A 137 8.88 -10.36 1.20
C THR A 137 8.95 -10.21 -0.32
N ALA A 138 7.80 -9.98 -0.95
CA ALA A 138 7.72 -9.62 -2.36
C ALA A 138 7.74 -8.10 -2.50
N THR A 139 8.78 -7.55 -3.14
CA THR A 139 8.83 -6.14 -3.50
C THR A 139 8.44 -5.98 -4.96
N LEU A 140 7.26 -5.39 -5.18
CA LEU A 140 6.72 -5.08 -6.49
C LEU A 140 6.90 -3.57 -6.75
N LYS A 141 7.75 -3.22 -7.73
CA LYS A 141 7.92 -1.84 -8.17
C LYS A 141 7.38 -1.67 -9.59
N PHE A 142 6.42 -0.80 -9.77
CA PHE A 142 5.93 -0.44 -11.08
C PHE A 142 6.94 0.45 -11.81
N CYS A 143 7.04 0.29 -13.13
CA CYS A 143 7.91 1.09 -13.98
C CYS A 143 7.13 2.10 -14.84
N ARG A 144 5.79 2.01 -14.79
CA ARG A 144 4.84 2.92 -15.43
C ARG A 144 4.04 3.64 -14.36
N ALA A 145 3.47 4.77 -14.73
CA ALA A 145 2.64 5.52 -13.79
C ALA A 145 1.35 4.74 -13.52
N ILE A 146 0.97 4.64 -12.24
CA ILE A 146 -0.37 4.22 -11.85
C ILE A 146 -1.10 5.49 -11.45
N PRO A 147 -2.12 5.93 -12.20
CA PRO A 147 -2.98 7.01 -11.75
C PRO A 147 -3.64 6.58 -10.45
N SER A 148 -3.50 7.37 -9.39
CA SER A 148 -4.28 7.24 -8.16
C SER A 148 -5.46 8.22 -8.25
N PRO A 149 -6.65 7.78 -8.69
CA PRO A 149 -7.85 8.63 -8.70
C PRO A 149 -8.44 8.83 -7.30
N GLY A 150 -7.88 8.18 -6.27
CA GLY A 150 -8.29 8.33 -4.87
C GLY A 150 -8.01 7.09 -4.02
N VAL A 151 -8.08 7.25 -2.69
CA VAL A 151 -7.71 6.23 -1.69
C VAL A 151 -8.44 4.89 -1.85
N GLY A 152 -9.69 4.90 -2.31
CA GLY A 152 -10.44 3.66 -2.52
C GLY A 152 -9.96 2.84 -3.72
N TYR A 153 -9.43 3.50 -4.75
CA TYR A 153 -8.79 2.80 -5.86
C TYR A 153 -7.48 2.17 -5.41
N ASP A 154 -6.66 2.93 -4.68
CA ASP A 154 -5.37 2.46 -4.18
C ASP A 154 -5.54 1.27 -3.21
N ALA A 155 -6.57 1.31 -2.36
CA ALA A 155 -6.91 0.21 -1.46
C ALA A 155 -7.29 -1.06 -2.24
N ARG A 156 -8.18 -0.98 -3.23
CA ARG A 156 -8.55 -2.14 -4.06
C ARG A 156 -7.36 -2.70 -4.85
N ALA A 157 -6.55 -1.82 -5.44
CA ALA A 157 -5.34 -2.22 -6.15
C ALA A 157 -4.37 -2.94 -5.20
N THR A 158 -4.18 -2.39 -4.00
CA THR A 158 -3.35 -3.00 -2.94
C THR A 158 -3.87 -4.37 -2.56
N SER A 159 -5.17 -4.52 -2.24
CA SER A 159 -5.76 -5.79 -1.84
C SER A 159 -5.72 -6.85 -2.94
N ALA A 160 -5.88 -6.45 -4.20
CA ALA A 160 -5.73 -7.33 -5.35
C ALA A 160 -4.28 -7.82 -5.52
N ILE A 161 -3.30 -6.92 -5.43
CA ILE A 161 -1.87 -7.24 -5.50
C ILE A 161 -1.46 -8.15 -4.33
N GLU A 162 -1.82 -7.77 -3.11
CA GLU A 162 -1.47 -8.53 -1.92
C GLU A 162 -2.05 -9.93 -1.93
N SER A 163 -3.34 -10.08 -2.25
CA SER A 163 -3.99 -11.39 -2.31
C SER A 163 -3.39 -12.27 -3.41
N THR A 164 -3.04 -11.66 -4.54
CA THR A 164 -2.38 -12.35 -5.66
C THR A 164 -0.97 -12.81 -5.29
N LEU A 165 -0.19 -12.04 -4.55
CA LEU A 165 1.18 -12.44 -4.17
C LEU A 165 1.20 -13.35 -2.93
N LYS A 166 0.37 -13.08 -1.91
CA LYS A 166 0.29 -13.90 -0.67
C LYS A 166 -0.33 -15.28 -0.89
N GLN A 167 -0.88 -15.58 -2.09
CA GLN A 167 -1.27 -16.95 -2.45
C GLN A 167 -0.08 -17.92 -2.42
N PHE A 168 1.13 -17.41 -2.67
CA PHE A 168 2.34 -18.22 -2.65
C PHE A 168 2.84 -18.28 -1.21
N SER A 169 2.88 -19.48 -0.63
CA SER A 169 3.16 -19.68 0.79
C SER A 169 4.52 -19.14 1.26
N THR A 170 5.47 -18.94 0.34
CA THR A 170 6.78 -18.34 0.60
C THR A 170 6.74 -16.82 0.75
N ILE A 171 5.65 -16.16 0.36
CA ILE A 171 5.46 -14.72 0.44
C ILE A 171 4.54 -14.41 1.62
N LYS A 172 5.08 -13.78 2.66
CA LYS A 172 4.36 -13.37 3.87
C LYS A 172 4.04 -11.88 3.89
N SER A 173 4.85 -11.08 3.21
CA SER A 173 4.71 -9.63 3.14
C SER A 173 4.87 -9.13 1.71
N VAL A 174 4.24 -8.01 1.40
CA VAL A 174 4.29 -7.37 0.09
C VAL A 174 4.63 -5.90 0.27
N VAL A 175 5.59 -5.40 -0.49
CA VAL A 175 5.94 -3.98 -0.59
C VAL A 175 5.59 -3.54 -2.00
N ILE A 176 4.74 -2.51 -2.12
CA ILE A 176 4.27 -2.01 -3.42
C ILE A 176 4.83 -0.61 -3.63
N LEU A 177 5.59 -0.43 -4.71
CA LEU A 177 6.26 0.83 -5.05
C LEU A 177 5.77 1.38 -6.38
N ASN A 178 5.60 2.69 -6.44
CA ASN A 178 5.28 3.42 -7.65
C ASN A 178 6.50 3.55 -8.58
N LYS A 179 6.30 4.21 -9.74
CA LYS A 179 7.32 4.44 -10.78
C LYS A 179 8.62 5.05 -10.23
N ASP A 180 8.49 5.95 -9.27
CA ASP A 180 9.59 6.71 -8.67
C ASP A 180 10.28 5.93 -7.54
N GLY A 181 9.74 4.77 -7.18
CA GLY A 181 10.24 3.92 -6.09
C GLY A 181 9.68 4.30 -4.72
N ASN A 182 8.71 5.21 -4.64
CA ASN A 182 8.01 5.54 -3.40
C ASN A 182 6.87 4.55 -3.14
N CYS A 183 6.40 4.48 -1.89
CA CYS A 183 5.27 3.64 -1.50
C CYS A 183 4.01 3.96 -2.31
N PHE A 184 3.38 2.92 -2.84
CA PHE A 184 2.13 3.06 -3.57
C PHE A 184 1.02 3.54 -2.63
N GLY A 185 0.24 4.53 -3.07
CA GLY A 185 -0.81 5.16 -2.27
C GLY A 185 -0.30 6.06 -1.13
N ASP A 186 1.02 6.29 -1.02
CA ASP A 186 1.58 7.17 0.00
C ASP A 186 1.54 8.64 -0.44
N LEU A 187 0.51 9.34 0.02
CA LEU A 187 0.35 10.79 -0.21
C LEU A 187 1.17 11.65 0.78
N SER A 188 1.80 11.04 1.79
CA SER A 188 2.60 11.75 2.81
C SER A 188 4.07 11.88 2.43
N GLY A 189 4.59 10.99 1.58
CA GLY A 189 6.01 10.93 1.21
C GLY A 189 6.91 10.26 2.25
N GLU A 190 6.35 9.77 3.36
CA GLU A 190 7.08 9.12 4.45
C GLU A 190 7.65 7.75 4.09
N ASN A 191 7.19 7.15 3.00
CA ASN A 191 7.64 5.89 2.46
C ASN A 191 7.61 4.75 3.49
N LEU A 192 6.52 4.64 4.26
CA LEU A 192 6.42 3.71 5.37
C LEU A 192 6.54 2.22 4.95
N CYS A 193 6.10 1.87 3.74
CA CYS A 193 6.30 0.52 3.18
C CYS A 193 7.79 0.19 2.89
N LEU A 194 8.64 1.20 2.68
CA LEU A 194 10.09 1.07 2.51
C LEU A 194 10.85 1.05 3.84
N LYS A 195 10.21 1.53 4.91
CA LYS A 195 10.64 1.29 6.29
C LYS A 195 10.30 -0.18 6.64
N THR A 196 10.95 -1.07 5.89
CA THR A 196 10.99 -2.54 5.90
C THR A 196 10.05 -3.29 6.84
N GLY A 197 9.13 -4.08 6.27
CA GLY A 197 8.82 -5.45 6.71
C GLY A 197 8.46 -5.71 8.17
N SER A 198 7.24 -5.37 8.60
CA SER A 198 6.72 -5.65 9.95
C SER A 198 6.36 -7.14 10.22
N LYS A 199 7.16 -8.08 9.73
CA LYS A 199 7.54 -9.23 10.56
C LYS A 199 8.85 -8.85 11.24
N GLY A 200 8.79 -8.02 12.28
CA GLY A 200 10.04 -7.48 12.81
C GLY A 200 9.92 -6.56 14.00
N GLU A 201 9.13 -5.50 13.90
CA GLU A 201 9.19 -4.42 14.87
C GLU A 201 8.48 -4.82 16.16
N ARG A 202 9.27 -4.93 17.24
CA ARG A 202 8.74 -5.00 18.60
C ARG A 202 8.07 -3.66 18.90
N LEU A 203 6.89 -3.69 19.50
CA LEU A 203 6.23 -2.48 20.01
C LEU A 203 7.24 -1.69 20.85
N SER A 204 7.34 -0.39 20.59
CA SER A 204 8.27 0.48 21.31
C SER A 204 7.73 1.90 21.40
N THR A 205 8.42 2.77 22.13
CA THR A 205 8.12 4.20 22.19
C THR A 205 8.30 4.92 20.84
N LYS A 206 8.92 4.29 19.84
CA LYS A 206 9.04 4.80 18.46
C LYS A 206 7.84 4.45 17.59
N SER A 207 7.05 3.45 18.00
CA SER A 207 5.85 3.05 17.29
C SER A 207 4.85 4.21 17.24
N LYS A 208 4.08 4.26 16.15
CA LYS A 208 3.14 5.34 15.88
C LYS A 208 1.71 4.87 16.03
N ILE A 209 0.85 5.72 16.60
CA ILE A 209 -0.59 5.45 16.74
C ILE A 209 -1.29 5.82 15.43
N ALA A 210 -1.92 4.83 14.82
CA ALA A 210 -2.90 4.99 13.76
C ALA A 210 -4.32 5.01 14.36
N ILE A 211 -5.31 5.37 13.56
CA ILE A 211 -6.71 5.43 14.01
C ILE A 211 -7.25 4.06 14.52
N ASN A 212 -6.65 2.97 14.05
CA ASN A 212 -7.04 1.59 14.36
C ASN A 212 -5.95 0.79 15.10
N GLY A 213 -4.92 1.41 15.68
CA GLY A 213 -3.89 0.67 16.39
C GLY A 213 -2.57 1.41 16.64
N ILE A 214 -1.53 0.67 17.02
CA ILE A 214 -0.17 1.18 17.23
C ILE A 214 0.87 0.17 16.75
N GLY A 215 1.79 0.62 15.88
CA GLY A 215 2.83 -0.24 15.32
C GLY A 215 2.22 -1.54 14.76
N PRO A 216 2.65 -2.73 15.23
CA PRO A 216 2.14 -4.01 14.74
C PRO A 216 0.79 -4.44 15.36
N ILE A 217 0.28 -3.73 16.37
CA ILE A 217 -0.95 -4.09 17.09
C ILE A 217 -2.14 -3.32 16.53
N THR A 218 -3.20 -4.02 16.13
CA THR A 218 -4.43 -3.43 15.60
C THR A 218 -5.64 -3.74 16.49
N VAL A 219 -6.61 -2.82 16.49
CA VAL A 219 -7.94 -3.03 17.07
C VAL A 219 -8.56 -4.30 16.47
N GLY A 220 -9.19 -5.10 17.32
CA GLY A 220 -9.80 -6.39 16.97
C GLY A 220 -8.92 -7.60 17.27
N MET A 221 -7.60 -7.43 17.43
CA MET A 221 -6.71 -8.50 17.90
C MET A 221 -7.11 -8.93 19.32
N THR A 222 -6.98 -10.22 19.62
CA THR A 222 -6.95 -10.70 21.01
C THR A 222 -5.71 -10.20 21.74
N LEU A 223 -5.73 -10.23 23.08
CA LEU A 223 -4.54 -9.88 23.89
C LEU A 223 -3.31 -10.74 23.55
N GLU A 224 -3.53 -12.01 23.21
CA GLU A 224 -2.48 -12.93 22.82
C GLU A 224 -1.90 -12.55 21.44
N GLU A 225 -2.77 -12.34 20.44
CA GLU A 225 -2.35 -11.89 19.11
C GLU A 225 -1.61 -10.56 19.18
N ALA A 226 -2.10 -9.62 19.99
CA ALA A 226 -1.46 -8.32 20.21
C ALA A 226 -0.08 -8.48 20.88
N SER A 227 0.05 -9.35 21.87
CA SER A 227 1.35 -9.65 22.51
C SER A 227 2.34 -10.26 21.52
N GLN A 228 1.89 -11.20 20.69
CA GLN A 228 2.71 -11.85 19.67
C GLN A 228 3.12 -10.86 18.58
N ALA A 229 2.18 -10.08 18.05
CA ALA A 229 2.43 -9.07 17.03
C ALA A 229 3.37 -7.97 17.54
N GLY A 230 3.14 -7.49 18.76
CA GLY A 230 3.98 -6.51 19.45
C GLY A 230 5.30 -7.06 19.96
N LYS A 231 5.52 -8.38 19.95
CA LYS A 231 6.66 -9.05 20.57
C LYS A 231 6.93 -8.55 22.00
N VAL A 232 5.86 -8.28 22.75
CA VAL A 232 5.88 -7.72 24.10
C VAL A 232 4.78 -8.39 24.90
N LYS A 233 5.01 -8.60 26.19
CA LYS A 233 3.98 -9.14 27.07
C LYS A 233 3.00 -8.04 27.42
N LEU A 234 1.70 -8.26 27.20
CA LEU A 234 0.65 -7.40 27.74
C LEU A 234 0.28 -7.87 29.14
N LEU A 235 0.44 -6.98 30.12
CA LEU A 235 0.16 -7.20 31.53
C LEU A 235 -1.15 -6.50 31.90
N PRO A 236 -2.12 -7.15 32.54
CA PRO A 236 -3.30 -6.47 33.04
C PRO A 236 -2.87 -5.38 34.05
N GLU A 237 -3.48 -4.20 33.98
CA GLU A 237 -3.15 -3.06 34.86
C GLU A 237 -3.55 -3.35 36.32
N ASP A 238 -4.64 -4.09 36.51
CA ASP A 238 -5.10 -4.55 37.82
C ASP A 238 -5.59 -6.01 37.72
N ALA A 239 -5.27 -6.84 38.72
CA ALA A 239 -5.82 -8.20 38.81
C ALA A 239 -7.35 -8.21 39.09
N SER A 240 -7.90 -7.04 39.45
CA SER A 240 -9.31 -6.75 39.73
C SER A 240 -10.10 -6.25 38.52
N SER A 241 -9.47 -5.97 37.36
CA SER A 241 -10.24 -5.65 36.16
C SER A 241 -11.07 -6.86 35.85
N ARG A 242 -12.37 -6.64 36.01
CA ARG A 242 -13.31 -7.72 36.26
C ARG A 242 -13.38 -8.58 35.00
N ARG A 243 -12.68 -9.73 35.03
CA ARG A 243 -12.84 -10.81 34.05
C ARG A 243 -14.32 -11.16 33.85
N ASP A 244 -15.15 -10.89 34.87
CA ASP A 244 -16.59 -11.11 34.89
C ASP A 244 -17.41 -10.15 33.99
N TYR A 245 -16.87 -9.02 33.53
CA TYR A 245 -17.60 -8.04 32.70
C TYR A 245 -17.01 -7.85 31.29
N GLY A 246 -16.03 -8.66 30.91
CA GLY A 246 -15.45 -8.64 29.57
C GLY A 246 -14.61 -7.38 29.25
N CYS A 247 -14.38 -6.45 30.18
CA CYS A 247 -13.52 -5.28 29.97
C CYS A 247 -12.19 -5.43 30.72
N LEU A 248 -11.07 -5.23 30.02
CA LEU A 248 -9.72 -5.31 30.58
C LEU A 248 -8.87 -4.15 30.11
N ILE A 249 -8.12 -3.52 31.01
CA ILE A 249 -7.00 -2.64 30.65
C ILE A 249 -5.69 -3.40 30.82
N SER A 250 -4.82 -3.29 29.81
CA SER A 250 -3.50 -3.92 29.83
C SER A 250 -2.42 -2.95 29.37
N GLN A 251 -1.20 -3.14 29.87
CA GLN A 251 -0.02 -2.37 29.52
C GLN A 251 1.05 -3.28 28.92
N PRO A 252 1.77 -2.84 27.88
CA PRO A 252 2.95 -3.56 27.40
C PRO A 252 4.12 -3.44 28.36
N GLU A 253 4.71 -4.59 28.70
CA GLU A 253 5.88 -4.69 29.57
C GLU A 253 7.05 -3.84 29.04
N GLY A 254 7.54 -2.92 29.88
CA GLY A 254 8.69 -2.06 29.58
C GLY A 254 8.36 -0.83 28.72
N ILE A 255 7.09 -0.52 28.49
CA ILE A 255 6.68 0.72 27.81
C ILE A 255 5.67 1.44 28.69
N GLU A 256 6.14 2.47 29.38
CA GLU A 256 5.31 3.26 30.26
C GLU A 256 4.37 4.19 29.48
N ASN A 257 3.26 4.55 30.12
CA ASN A 257 2.28 5.49 29.60
C ASN A 257 1.62 5.06 28.29
N LEU A 258 1.44 3.76 28.09
CA LEU A 258 0.75 3.15 26.96
C LEU A 258 -0.17 2.04 27.50
N TRP A 259 -1.44 2.09 27.12
CA TRP A 259 -2.45 1.14 27.55
C TRP A 259 -3.28 0.64 26.38
N PHE A 260 -3.81 -0.56 26.53
CA PHE A 260 -4.79 -1.16 25.64
C PHE A 260 -6.03 -1.51 26.43
N MET A 261 -7.17 -1.03 25.96
CA MET A 261 -8.47 -1.46 26.46
C MET A 261 -8.98 -2.58 25.56
N ALA A 262 -9.36 -3.70 26.17
CA ALA A 262 -9.96 -4.83 25.51
C ALA A 262 -11.41 -5.04 25.99
N ILE A 263 -12.31 -5.32 25.05
CA ILE A 263 -13.68 -5.78 25.30
C ILE A 263 -13.81 -7.19 24.75
N GLU A 264 -14.38 -8.10 25.53
CA GLU A 264 -14.55 -9.52 25.19
C GLU A 264 -13.25 -10.17 24.73
N GLY A 265 -12.13 -9.81 25.39
CA GLY A 265 -10.80 -10.32 25.10
C GLY A 265 -10.14 -9.75 23.83
N LYS A 266 -10.77 -8.78 23.16
CA LYS A 266 -10.24 -8.12 21.95
C LYS A 266 -9.93 -6.66 22.17
N ILE A 267 -8.79 -6.19 21.68
CA ILE A 267 -8.39 -4.78 21.71
C ILE A 267 -9.47 -3.92 21.04
N ALA A 268 -10.00 -2.96 21.78
CA ALA A 268 -10.96 -1.98 21.28
C ALA A 268 -10.30 -0.63 21.02
N ARG A 269 -9.27 -0.26 21.79
CA ARG A 269 -8.52 0.98 21.64
C ARG A 269 -7.12 0.92 22.27
N VAL A 270 -6.31 1.90 21.91
CA VAL A 270 -5.02 2.23 22.51
C VAL A 270 -5.09 3.63 23.12
N ASP A 271 -4.55 3.78 24.32
CA ASP A 271 -4.49 5.03 25.08
C ASP A 271 -3.02 5.35 25.39
N THR A 272 -2.60 6.61 25.27
CA THR A 272 -1.23 7.00 25.65
C THR A 272 -1.16 8.36 26.32
N ARG A 273 -0.24 8.46 27.27
CA ARG A 273 0.24 9.71 27.89
C ARG A 273 1.73 9.95 27.60
N SER A 274 2.34 9.10 26.77
CA SER A 274 3.77 9.16 26.51
C SER A 274 4.11 10.31 25.56
N PRO A 275 5.05 11.20 25.90
CA PRO A 275 5.53 12.24 24.98
C PRO A 275 6.42 11.69 23.86
N GLN A 276 6.84 10.42 23.95
CA GLN A 276 7.69 9.76 22.95
C GLN A 276 6.88 9.17 21.80
N ILE A 277 5.64 8.75 22.09
CA ILE A 277 4.72 8.16 21.12
C ILE A 277 3.94 9.28 20.45
N SER A 278 3.85 9.23 19.12
CA SER A 278 3.05 10.16 18.33
C SER A 278 2.05 9.42 17.47
N THR A 279 1.02 10.11 17.01
CA THR A 279 0.20 9.61 15.91
C THR A 279 1.04 9.48 14.64
N ILE A 280 0.55 8.71 13.65
CA ILE A 280 1.12 8.64 12.31
C ILE A 280 1.17 10.02 11.63
N SER A 281 0.25 10.91 11.99
CA SER A 281 0.20 12.31 11.52
C SER A 281 1.09 13.27 12.32
N GLY A 282 1.85 12.76 13.29
CA GLY A 282 2.88 13.54 14.01
C GLY A 282 2.40 14.37 15.21
N ILE A 283 1.19 14.12 15.72
CA ILE A 283 0.71 14.71 16.99
C ILE A 283 1.20 13.88 18.17
N LYS A 284 1.69 14.53 19.23
CA LYS A 284 2.14 13.90 20.47
C LYS A 284 1.68 14.67 21.71
N VAL A 285 1.80 14.04 22.87
CA VAL A 285 1.61 14.73 24.16
C VAL A 285 2.56 15.93 24.27
N GLY A 286 2.01 17.07 24.69
CA GLY A 286 2.69 18.36 24.81
C GLY A 286 2.52 19.30 23.61
N ASP A 287 2.07 18.79 22.46
CA ASP A 287 1.68 19.63 21.31
C ASP A 287 0.48 20.51 21.68
N LYS A 288 0.36 21.68 21.01
CA LYS A 288 -0.79 22.56 21.22
C LYS A 288 -1.99 22.16 20.34
N LEU A 289 -3.20 22.47 20.80
CA LEU A 289 -4.45 22.22 20.09
C LEU A 289 -4.44 22.84 18.68
N GLU A 290 -3.81 23.99 18.48
CA GLU A 290 -3.73 24.62 17.16
C GLU A 290 -2.98 23.73 16.15
N LYS A 291 -1.96 22.99 16.60
CA LYS A 291 -1.26 22.02 15.75
C LYS A 291 -2.18 20.84 15.38
N VAL A 292 -2.97 20.35 16.34
CA VAL A 292 -3.96 19.29 16.09
C VAL A 292 -4.97 19.73 15.02
N MET A 293 -5.53 20.94 15.19
CA MET A 293 -6.46 21.53 14.22
C MET A 293 -5.80 21.75 12.85
N SER A 294 -4.54 22.17 12.81
CA SER A 294 -3.80 22.33 11.55
C SER A 294 -3.55 21.01 10.82
N VAL A 295 -3.29 19.92 11.55
CA VAL A 295 -2.98 18.60 10.96
C VAL A 295 -4.23 17.92 10.44
N TYR A 296 -5.34 17.99 11.19
CA TYR A 296 -6.58 17.26 10.87
C TYR A 296 -7.64 18.14 10.18
N GLY A 297 -7.46 19.45 10.17
CA GLY A 297 -8.33 20.41 9.49
C GLY A 297 -9.76 20.41 10.03
N ASN A 298 -10.73 20.44 9.12
CA ASN A 298 -12.16 20.45 9.43
C ASN A 298 -12.71 19.10 9.94
N LYS A 299 -11.85 18.09 10.16
CA LYS A 299 -12.22 16.77 10.67
C LYS A 299 -12.11 16.66 12.19
N ILE A 300 -11.82 17.76 12.89
CA ILE A 300 -11.77 17.83 14.35
C ILE A 300 -13.07 18.41 14.89
N GLU A 301 -13.72 17.66 15.78
CA GLU A 301 -14.81 18.13 16.62
C GLU A 301 -14.26 18.50 18.00
N LEU A 302 -14.65 19.67 18.53
CA LEU A 302 -14.19 20.15 19.83
C LEU A 302 -15.33 20.12 20.84
N GLU A 303 -15.09 19.51 22.00
CA GLU A 303 -16.02 19.46 23.11
C GLU A 303 -15.32 19.87 24.41
N PRO A 304 -16.00 20.54 25.36
CA PRO A 304 -15.43 20.80 26.69
C PRO A 304 -15.06 19.50 27.41
N HIS A 305 -13.92 19.50 28.11
CA HIS A 305 -13.55 18.35 28.94
C HIS A 305 -14.44 18.27 30.17
N GLN A 306 -15.06 17.11 30.40
CA GLN A 306 -16.05 16.93 31.47
C GLN A 306 -15.48 17.16 32.88
N TYR A 307 -14.19 16.86 33.09
CA TYR A 307 -13.54 16.95 34.42
C TYR A 307 -12.42 17.98 34.56
N VAL A 308 -12.01 18.63 33.47
CA VAL A 308 -10.86 19.54 33.47
C VAL A 308 -11.39 20.91 33.03
N PRO A 309 -11.66 21.81 33.98
CA PRO A 309 -12.15 23.15 33.65
C PRO A 309 -11.20 23.86 32.67
N GLY A 310 -11.71 24.26 31.51
CA GLY A 310 -10.91 24.89 30.44
C GLY A 310 -10.22 23.90 29.49
N GLY A 311 -10.13 22.62 29.85
CA GLY A 311 -9.69 21.56 28.96
C GLY A 311 -10.72 21.24 27.88
N LYS A 312 -10.26 20.56 26.82
CA LYS A 312 -11.11 20.13 25.69
C LYS A 312 -10.80 18.70 25.26
N TYR A 313 -11.83 18.02 24.77
CA TYR A 313 -11.68 16.90 23.84
C TYR A 313 -11.59 17.45 22.41
N ALA A 314 -10.58 17.02 21.67
CA ALA A 314 -10.48 17.22 20.23
C ALA A 314 -10.57 15.87 19.54
N THR A 315 -11.72 15.60 18.93
CA THR A 315 -12.07 14.31 18.35
C THR A 315 -11.89 14.37 16.84
N PHE A 316 -10.95 13.58 16.33
CA PHE A 316 -10.85 13.31 14.91
C PHE A 316 -11.97 12.38 14.46
N VAL A 317 -12.82 12.89 13.57
CA VAL A 317 -13.91 12.16 12.92
C VAL A 317 -13.53 11.92 11.46
N PRO A 318 -13.22 10.67 11.08
CA PRO A 318 -12.90 10.35 9.70
C PRO A 318 -14.12 10.54 8.80
N THR A 319 -13.90 11.05 7.60
CA THR A 319 -14.93 11.25 6.57
C THR A 319 -15.16 10.02 5.71
N ASP A 320 -14.21 9.08 5.72
CA ASP A 320 -14.26 7.87 4.90
C ASP A 320 -15.17 6.83 5.55
N THR A 321 -16.10 6.25 4.77
CA THR A 321 -17.11 5.31 5.26
C THR A 321 -16.51 4.05 5.90
N SER A 322 -15.32 3.62 5.49
CA SER A 322 -14.61 2.47 6.08
C SER A 322 -14.17 2.72 7.52
N ASP A 323 -13.84 3.98 7.82
CA ASP A 323 -13.25 4.38 9.10
C ASP A 323 -14.29 5.03 10.01
N LYS A 324 -15.55 5.14 9.55
CA LYS A 324 -16.67 5.78 10.26
C LYS A 324 -16.84 5.31 11.70
N ASN A 325 -16.41 4.08 11.99
CA ASN A 325 -16.48 3.45 13.31
C ASN A 325 -15.25 3.71 14.18
N TYR A 326 -14.29 4.54 13.78
CA TYR A 326 -13.10 4.82 14.57
C TYR A 326 -12.95 6.30 14.89
N ARG A 327 -12.23 6.61 15.96
CA ARG A 327 -11.85 7.99 16.35
C ARG A 327 -10.41 8.03 16.83
N VAL A 328 -9.83 9.22 16.76
CA VAL A 328 -8.69 9.61 17.61
C VAL A 328 -9.15 10.76 18.48
N ILE A 329 -9.04 10.64 19.80
CA ILE A 329 -9.49 11.66 20.75
C ILE A 329 -8.28 12.18 21.50
N PHE A 330 -8.01 13.47 21.36
CA PHE A 330 -6.98 14.18 22.12
C PHE A 330 -7.63 14.89 23.31
N GLU A 331 -7.04 14.75 24.49
CA GLU A 331 -7.41 15.54 25.67
C GLU A 331 -6.42 16.67 25.84
N THR A 332 -6.93 17.84 26.22
CA THR A 332 -6.12 19.04 26.44
C THR A 332 -6.33 19.61 27.83
N ASN A 333 -5.27 20.23 28.36
CA ASN A 333 -5.33 21.03 29.57
C ASN A 333 -5.88 22.45 29.28
N PRO A 334 -6.06 23.31 30.30
CA PRO A 334 -6.60 24.66 30.13
C PRO A 334 -5.73 25.57 29.25
N GLU A 335 -4.43 25.28 29.14
CA GLU A 335 -3.50 26.01 28.25
C GLU A 335 -3.52 25.49 26.81
N GLY A 336 -4.42 24.56 26.48
CA GLY A 336 -4.58 24.00 25.14
C GLY A 336 -3.47 23.02 24.74
N LYS A 337 -2.73 22.44 25.69
CA LYS A 337 -1.72 21.40 25.41
C LYS A 337 -2.32 20.01 25.53
N VAL A 338 -1.99 19.15 24.57
CA VAL A 338 -2.37 17.73 24.59
C VAL A 338 -1.73 17.06 25.80
N THR A 339 -2.54 16.46 26.68
CA THR A 339 -2.10 15.74 27.89
C THR A 339 -2.16 14.23 27.72
N SER A 340 -3.10 13.76 26.90
CA SER A 340 -3.27 12.36 26.56
C SER A 340 -3.96 12.26 25.19
N PHE A 341 -3.89 11.08 24.56
CA PHE A 341 -4.78 10.77 23.47
C PHE A 341 -5.02 9.28 23.34
N ARG A 342 -6.15 8.93 22.71
CA ARG A 342 -6.55 7.56 22.44
C ARG A 342 -7.05 7.38 21.02
N ALA A 343 -6.88 6.18 20.48
CA ALA A 343 -7.36 5.80 19.16
C ALA A 343 -8.02 4.42 19.21
N GLY A 344 -9.15 4.26 18.53
CA GLY A 344 -9.85 2.98 18.52
C GLY A 344 -11.25 3.05 17.93
N LYS A 345 -11.98 1.93 18.08
CA LYS A 345 -13.33 1.79 17.52
C LYS A 345 -14.40 2.35 18.46
N LEU A 346 -15.52 2.76 17.90
CA LEU A 346 -16.75 3.09 18.59
C LEU A 346 -17.51 1.80 18.99
N PRO A 347 -18.25 1.83 20.12
CA PRO A 347 -18.39 2.96 21.05
C PRO A 347 -17.21 3.13 22.03
N GLU A 348 -16.32 2.15 22.14
CA GLU A 348 -15.35 2.04 23.24
C GLU A 348 -14.33 3.18 23.30
N VAL A 349 -13.90 3.72 22.16
CA VAL A 349 -12.99 4.88 22.09
C VAL A 349 -13.60 6.12 22.75
N ALA A 350 -14.93 6.21 22.84
CA ALA A 350 -15.62 7.33 23.47
C ALA A 350 -15.77 7.17 25.01
N TYR A 351 -15.48 6.01 25.59
CA TYR A 351 -15.64 5.78 27.03
C TYR A 351 -14.58 6.55 27.83
N VAL A 352 -14.99 7.62 28.52
CA VAL A 352 -14.07 8.46 29.30
C VAL A 352 -13.40 7.68 30.43
N GLU A 353 -14.17 6.84 31.14
CA GLU A 353 -13.69 6.08 32.31
C GLU A 353 -13.04 4.72 32.00
N GLY A 354 -12.89 4.37 30.72
CA GLY A 354 -12.35 3.06 30.32
C GLY A 354 -13.24 1.89 30.77
N CYS A 355 -12.72 1.03 31.65
CA CYS A 355 -13.39 -0.19 32.16
C CYS A 355 -14.13 -0.02 33.50
N SER A 356 -14.51 1.20 33.88
CA SER A 356 -15.10 1.51 35.20
C SER A 356 -16.62 1.39 35.27
#